data_AF-A0A4W4DZA8-F1
#
_entry.id   AF-A0A4W4DZA8-F1
#
_cell.length_a   1.000
_cell.length_b   1.000
_cell.length_c   1.000
_cell.angle_alpha   90.00
_cell.angle_beta   90.00
_cell.angle_gamma   90.00
#
_symmetry.space_group_name_H-M   'P 1'
#
loop_
_entity.id
_entity.type
_entity.pdbx_description
1 polymer ?
#
loop_
_entity_poly.entity_id
_entity_poly.type
_entity_poly.pdbx_seq_one_letter_code
_entity_poly.pdbx_strand_id
1 'polypeptide(L)' 'YTHTRTRNLGAAFSLHTLCARSSRSEVAATFFALLLLKKQRALDLYQSDPYSDIIATPGPLMISII' A
#
# COMPACT_ATOMS: atom_id res chain seq x y z
N TYR A 1 -8.82 27.52 3.47
CA TYR A 1 -8.70 26.05 3.49
C TYR A 1 -7.41 25.67 2.78
N THR A 2 -6.31 25.58 3.52
CA THR A 2 -4.97 25.31 2.98
C THR A 2 -4.89 23.86 2.57
N HIS A 3 -4.94 23.60 1.26
CA HIS A 3 -4.66 22.30 0.67
C HIS A 3 -3.16 22.03 0.86
N THR A 4 -2.81 21.33 1.94
CA THR A 4 -1.46 20.81 2.13
C THR A 4 -1.21 19.77 1.04
N ARG A 5 -0.59 20.24 -0.06
CA ARG A 5 0.09 19.41 -1.05
C ARG A 5 1.22 18.69 -0.31
N THR A 6 0.92 17.52 0.23
CA THR A 6 1.90 16.63 0.84
C THR A 6 2.91 16.27 -0.24
N ARG A 7 4.15 16.70 0.00
CA ARG A 7 5.31 16.39 -0.81
C ARG A 7 5.47 14.87 -0.85
N ASN A 8 5.61 14.34 -2.05
CA ASN A 8 5.83 12.93 -2.34
C ASN A 8 7.21 12.49 -1.81
N LEU A 9 7.30 12.21 -0.50
CA LEU A 9 8.38 11.44 0.10
C LEU A 9 7.83 10.03 0.34
N GLY A 10 7.99 9.13 -0.63
CA GLY A 10 7.70 7.69 -0.50
C GLY A 10 6.33 7.37 0.08
N ALA A 11 5.27 7.52 -0.71
CA ALA A 11 3.89 7.36 -0.26
C ALA A 11 3.64 5.95 0.32
N ALA A 12 3.63 5.85 1.66
CA ALA A 12 3.20 4.67 2.38
C ALA A 12 1.66 4.67 2.47
N PHE A 13 1.02 3.55 2.19
CA PHE A 13 -0.43 3.41 2.22
C PHE A 13 -0.85 2.33 3.22
N SER A 14 -1.89 2.60 4.00
CA SER A 14 -2.51 1.63 4.91
C SER A 14 -3.58 0.82 4.18
N LEU A 15 -3.52 -0.51 4.28
CA LEU A 15 -4.54 -1.39 3.72
C LEU A 15 -5.91 -1.14 4.34
N HIS A 16 -5.97 -0.89 5.65
CA HIS A 16 -7.20 -0.53 6.34
C HIS A 16 -7.82 0.74 5.75
N THR A 17 -7.02 1.79 5.51
CA THR A 17 -7.52 3.03 4.88
C THR A 17 -7.94 2.84 3.44
N LEU A 18 -7.22 2.00 2.68
CA LEU A 18 -7.53 1.71 1.28
C LEU A 18 -8.84 0.93 1.13
N CYS A 19 -9.15 0.07 2.10
CA CYS A 19 -10.29 -0.83 2.09
C CYS A 19 -11.48 -0.36 2.96
N ALA A 20 -11.41 0.85 3.54
CA ALA A 20 -12.37 1.32 4.55
C ALA A 20 -13.85 1.32 4.10
N ARG A 21 -14.11 1.32 2.78
CA ARG A 21 -15.45 1.29 2.19
C ARG A 21 -15.68 0.12 1.24
N SER A 22 -14.78 -0.86 1.26
CA SER A 22 -14.78 -1.98 0.33
C SER A 22 -15.51 -3.19 0.90
N SER A 23 -16.14 -3.96 0.02
CA SER A 23 -16.71 -5.26 0.33
C SER A 23 -15.62 -6.30 0.62
N ARG A 24 -15.94 -7.38 1.34
CA ARG A 24 -14.98 -8.46 1.65
C ARG A 24 -14.29 -9.03 0.40
N SER A 25 -15.02 -9.12 -0.72
CA SER A 25 -14.48 -9.56 -2.01
C SER A 25 -13.47 -8.58 -2.59
N GLU A 26 -13.74 -7.28 -2.51
CA GLU A 26 -12.82 -6.24 -2.96
C GLU A 26 -11.56 -6.21 -2.09
N VAL A 27 -11.71 -6.29 -0.76
CA VAL A 27 -10.55 -6.36 0.16
C VAL A 27 -9.66 -7.56 -0.16
N ALA A 28 -10.25 -8.74 -0.41
CA ALA A 28 -9.48 -9.93 -0.78
C ALA A 28 -8.75 -9.77 -2.11
N ALA A 29 -9.41 -9.18 -3.12
CA ALA A 29 -8.80 -8.91 -4.42
C ALA A 29 -7.67 -7.89 -4.32
N THR A 30 -7.87 -6.80 -3.56
CA THR A 30 -6.84 -5.79 -3.30
C THR A 30 -5.65 -6.38 -2.55
N PHE A 31 -5.90 -7.18 -1.51
CA PHE A 31 -4.84 -7.86 -0.77
C PHE A 31 -4.04 -8.80 -1.69
N PHE A 32 -4.72 -9.59 -2.52
CA PHE A 32 -4.07 -10.45 -3.51
C PHE A 32 -3.23 -9.65 -4.52
N ALA A 33 -3.74 -8.52 -5.01
CA ALA A 33 -3.00 -7.63 -5.89
C ALA A 33 -1.73 -7.07 -5.22
N LEU A 34 -1.81 -6.68 -3.95
CA LEU A 34 -0.65 -6.21 -3.17
C LEU A 34 0.40 -7.33 -2.99
N LEU A 35 -0.03 -8.57 -2.76
CA LEU A 35 0.87 -9.74 -2.71
C LEU A 35 1.57 -9.98 -4.06
N LEU A 36 0.85 -9.82 -5.17
CA LEU A 36 1.42 -9.94 -6.51
C LEU A 36 2.46 -8.84 -6.78
N LEU A 37 2.16 -7.59 -6.40
CA LEU A 37 3.08 -6.46 -6.52
C LEU A 37 4.33 -6.63 -5.65
N LYS A 38 4.18 -7.18 -4.44
CA LYS A 38 5.31 -7.55 -3.58
C LYS A 38 6.18 -8.62 -4.22
N LYS A 39 5.57 -9.67 -4.79
CA LYS A 39 6.30 -10.72 -5.53
C LYS A 39 7.09 -10.13 -6.70
N GLN A 40 6.56 -9.09 -7.35
CA GLN A 40 7.24 -8.36 -8.42
C GLN A 40 8.26 -7.32 -7.93
N ARG A 41 8.47 -7.18 -6.61
CA ARG A 41 9.34 -6.18 -5.97
C ARG A 41 8.98 -4.72 -6.32
N ALA A 42 7.76 -4.48 -6.79
CA ALA A 42 7.24 -3.14 -7.07
C ALA A 42 6.82 -2.42 -5.78
N LEU A 43 6.51 -3.19 -4.73
CA LEU A 43 6.00 -2.72 -3.46
C LEU A 43 6.59 -3.57 -2.33
N ASP A 44 6.86 -2.95 -1.19
CA ASP A 44 7.10 -3.62 0.08
C ASP A 44 5.86 -3.55 0.98
N LEU A 45 5.58 -4.66 1.65
CA LEU A 45 4.53 -4.78 2.65
C LEU A 45 5.16 -5.00 4.01
N TYR A 46 4.72 -4.22 4.98
CA TYR A 46 5.12 -4.26 6.38
C TYR A 46 3.89 -4.42 7.27
N GLN A 47 3.99 -5.29 8.28
CA GLN A 47 2.98 -5.50 9.30
C GLN A 47 3.71 -5.58 10.64
N SER A 48 3.28 -4.76 11.61
CA SER A 48 3.97 -4.66 12.90
C SER A 48 3.72 -5.86 13.80
N ASP A 49 2.48 -6.38 13.77
CA ASP A 49 1.96 -7.39 14.69
C ASP A 49 0.94 -8.27 13.97
N PRO A 50 0.66 -9.50 14.45
CA PRO A 50 -0.37 -10.35 13.84
C PRO A 50 -1.72 -9.64 13.76
N TYR A 51 -2.31 -9.63 12.56
CA TYR A 51 -3.60 -8.97 12.26
C TYR A 51 -3.61 -7.45 12.45
N SER A 52 -2.44 -6.82 12.67
CA SER A 52 -2.34 -5.35 12.60
C SER A 52 -2.42 -4.88 11.15
N ASP A 53 -2.57 -3.58 10.99
CA ASP A 53 -2.68 -2.96 9.67
C ASP A 53 -1.44 -3.25 8.80
N ILE A 54 -1.68 -3.39 7.50
CA ILE A 54 -0.64 -3.67 6.52
C ILE A 54 -0.26 -2.36 5.84
N ILE A 55 0.99 -1.97 5.99
CA ILE A 55 1.55 -0.77 5.37
C ILE A 55 2.26 -1.17 4.07
N ALA A 56 1.86 -0.53 2.99
CA ALA A 56 2.38 -0.70 1.65
C ALA A 56 3.30 0.48 1.29
N THR A 57 4.58 0.22 1.05
CA THR A 57 5.58 1.23 0.66
C THR A 57 6.13 0.94 -0.73
N PRO A 58 6.45 1.94 -1.57
CA PRO A 58 7.07 1.73 -2.87
C PRO A 58 8.38 0.93 -2.75
N GLY A 59 8.51 -0.13 -3.56
CA GLY A 59 9.74 -0.91 -3.62
C GLY A 59 10.81 -0.21 -4.47
N PRO A 60 12.09 -0.63 -4.39
CA PRO A 60 13.20 -0.02 -5.13
C PRO A 60 13.03 -0.05 -6.66
N LEU A 61 12.25 -1.00 -7.21
CA LEU A 61 11.93 -1.02 -8.65
C LEU A 61 10.97 0.10 -9.07
N MET A 62 10.17 0.65 -8.16
CA MET A 62 9.28 1.77 -8.46
C MET A 62 10.08 3.08 -8.61
N ILE A 63 11.24 3.18 -7.97
CA ILE A 63 12.14 4.35 -8.03
C ILE A 63 13.06 4.29 -9.25
N SER A 64 13.33 3.10 -9.81
CA SER A 64 14.24 2.94 -10.96
C SER A 64 13.62 3.33 -12.32
N ILE A 65 12.32 3.64 -12.39
CA ILE A 65 11.60 3.97 -13.63
C ILE A 65 11.40 5.49 -13.81
N ILE A 66 11.86 6.31 -12.86
CA ILE A 66 11.81 7.79 -12.91
C ILE A 66 13.21 8.35 -13.09
#